data_AF-X0RKA2-F1
#
_entry.id   AF-X0RKA2-F1
#
_cell.length_a   1.000
_cell.length_b   1.000
_cell.length_c   1.000
_cell.angle_alpha   90.00
_cell.angle_beta   90.00
_cell.angle_gamma   90.00
#
_symmetry.space_group_name_H-M   'P 1'
#
loop_
_entity.id
_entity.type
_entity.pdbx_description
1 polymer ?
#
loop_
_entity_poly.entity_id
_entity_poly.type
_entity_poly.pdbx_seq_one_letter_code
_entity_poly.pdbx_strand_id
1 'polypeptide(L)'
;MIHTCASSSCEKKYKLIIADELKNPLTSIMGFSELLLKESSGNLNENQQNSLIIIKKSADKLLDLINQILEISDFEVSNLILNIEELDVY
;
A
#
# COMPACT_ATOMS: atom_id res chain seq x y z
N MET A 1 -17.02 -13.38 -24.32
CA MET A 1 -17.08 -12.64 -23.05
C MET A 1 -16.26 -13.27 -21.90
N ILE A 2 -15.78 -14.52 -21.99
CA ILE A 2 -15.00 -15.15 -20.89
C ILE A 2 -13.51 -14.74 -20.90
N HIS A 3 -12.96 -14.32 -22.05
CA HIS A 3 -11.54 -13.94 -22.16
C HIS A 3 -11.17 -12.62 -21.47
N THR A 4 -12.10 -11.68 -21.32
CA THR A 4 -11.81 -10.35 -20.75
C THR A 4 -11.73 -10.36 -19.22
N CYS A 5 -12.43 -11.30 -18.56
CA CYS A 5 -12.48 -11.39 -17.10
C CYS A 5 -11.20 -12.00 -16.48
N ALA A 6 -10.53 -12.90 -17.20
CA ALA A 6 -9.26 -13.49 -16.76
C ALA A 6 -8.11 -12.45 -16.73
N SER A 7 -8.09 -11.52 -17.70
CA SER A 7 -7.08 -10.46 -17.76
C SER A 7 -7.22 -9.47 -16.61
N SER A 8 -8.45 -9.02 -16.29
CA SER A 8 -8.69 -8.04 -15.22
C SER A 8 -8.47 -8.63 -13.81
N SER A 9 -8.78 -9.91 -13.59
CA SER A 9 -8.50 -10.59 -12.32
C SER A 9 -6.99 -10.76 -12.06
N CYS A 10 -6.23 -11.13 -13.10
CA CYS A 10 -4.77 -11.21 -13.01
C CYS A 10 -4.15 -9.83 -12.73
N GLU A 11 -4.71 -8.77 -13.35
CA GLU A 11 -4.25 -7.41 -13.18
C GLU A 11 -4.33 -6.95 -11.70
N LYS A 12 -5.44 -7.28 -11.04
CA LYS A 12 -5.64 -6.99 -9.62
C LYS A 12 -4.68 -7.78 -8.75
N LYS A 13 -4.53 -9.07 -9.03
CA LYS A 13 -3.68 -9.97 -8.24
C LYS A 13 -2.22 -9.53 -8.23
N TYR A 14 -1.68 -9.05 -9.34
CA TYR A 14 -0.29 -8.55 -9.33
C TYR A 14 -0.16 -7.24 -8.55
N LYS A 15 -1.15 -6.33 -8.60
CA LYS A 15 -1.10 -5.06 -7.85
C LYS A 15 -1.01 -5.31 -6.35
N LEU A 16 -1.79 -6.27 -5.84
CA LEU A 16 -1.74 -6.71 -4.44
C LEU A 16 -0.35 -7.27 -4.07
N ILE A 17 0.18 -8.18 -4.90
CA ILE A 17 1.51 -8.79 -4.65
C ILE A 17 2.60 -7.73 -4.61
N ILE A 18 2.65 -6.83 -5.59
CA ILE A 18 3.65 -5.76 -5.65
C ILE A 18 3.52 -4.83 -4.44
N ALA A 19 2.29 -4.45 -4.07
CA ALA A 19 2.06 -3.59 -2.91
C ALA A 19 2.57 -4.22 -1.61
N ASP A 20 2.32 -5.50 -1.39
CA ASP A 20 2.80 -6.20 -0.20
C ASP A 20 4.33 -6.39 -0.22
N GLU A 21 4.92 -6.67 -1.38
CA GLU A 21 6.39 -6.69 -1.53
C GLU A 21 7.04 -5.33 -1.26
N LEU A 22 6.36 -4.21 -1.59
CA LEU A 22 6.85 -2.85 -1.33
C LEU A 22 6.72 -2.44 0.14
N LYS A 23 5.73 -2.95 0.89
CA LYS A 23 5.58 -2.65 2.33
C LYS A 23 6.79 -3.11 3.15
N ASN A 24 7.40 -4.25 2.82
CA ASN A 24 8.57 -4.78 3.53
C ASN A 24 9.82 -3.87 3.49
N PRO A 25 10.34 -3.46 2.32
CA PRO A 25 11.46 -2.54 2.24
C PRO A 25 11.09 -1.17 2.83
N LEU A 26 9.84 -0.72 2.69
CA LEU A 26 9.38 0.54 3.27
C LEU A 26 9.39 0.53 4.80
N THR A 27 8.93 -0.57 5.40
CA THR A 27 8.99 -0.81 6.85
C THR A 27 10.42 -0.74 7.36
N SER A 28 11.36 -1.31 6.59
CA SER A 28 12.79 -1.25 6.92
C SER A 28 13.31 0.19 6.86
N ILE A 29 12.99 0.95 5.81
CA ILE A 29 13.40 2.37 5.67
C ILE A 29 12.86 3.20 6.82
N MET A 30 11.57 3.05 7.17
CA MET A 30 10.95 3.77 8.28
C MET A 30 11.61 3.41 9.62
N GLY A 31 11.80 2.11 9.88
CA GLY A 31 12.41 1.62 11.10
C GLY A 31 13.85 2.10 11.29
N PHE A 32 14.69 2.00 10.25
CA PHE A 32 16.06 2.51 10.33
C PHE A 32 16.12 4.03 10.45
N SER A 33 15.23 4.76 9.76
CA SER A 33 15.16 6.22 9.89
C SER A 33 14.77 6.62 11.31
N GLU A 34 13.82 5.94 11.94
CA GLU A 34 13.45 6.18 13.34
C GLU A 34 14.56 5.81 14.33
N LEU A 35 15.24 4.69 14.11
CA LEU A 35 16.37 4.29 14.97
C LEU A 35 17.48 5.34 14.90
N LEU A 36 17.86 5.80 13.71
CA LEU A 36 18.88 6.82 13.55
C LEU A 36 18.45 8.16 14.17
N LEU A 37 17.18 8.56 14.02
CA LEU A 37 16.63 9.77 14.65
C LEU A 37 16.60 9.72 16.18
N LYS A 38 16.64 8.53 16.79
CA LYS A 38 16.78 8.36 18.24
C LYS A 38 18.22 8.51 18.72
N GLU A 39 19.17 8.84 17.83
CA GLU A 39 20.60 8.98 18.10
C GLU A 39 21.23 7.73 18.75
N SER A 40 20.59 6.56 18.58
CA SER A 40 21.06 5.30 19.19
C SER A 40 22.39 4.79 18.63
N SER A 41 22.84 5.35 17.51
CA SER A 41 24.10 5.04 16.84
C SER A 41 25.12 6.18 16.91
N GLY A 42 24.86 7.21 17.73
CA GLY A 42 25.66 8.43 17.85
C GLY A 42 24.89 9.70 17.48
N ASN A 43 25.47 10.86 17.80
CA ASN A 43 24.84 12.16 17.59
C ASN A 43 24.72 12.48 16.10
N LEU A 44 23.61 13.10 15.72
CA LEU A 44 23.38 13.60 14.38
C LEU A 44 23.72 15.09 14.31
N ASN A 45 24.31 15.52 13.19
CA ASN A 45 24.30 16.95 12.88
C ASN A 45 22.93 17.37 12.29
N GLU A 46 22.65 18.68 12.26
CA GLU A 46 21.36 19.21 11.80
C GLU A 46 21.01 18.77 10.37
N ASN A 47 21.99 18.70 9.46
CA ASN A 47 21.75 18.28 8.07
C ASN A 47 21.37 16.80 7.97
N GLN A 48 21.99 15.94 8.78
CA GLN A 48 21.65 14.52 8.85
C GLN A 48 20.26 14.32 9.45
N GLN A 49 19.94 15.03 10.53
CA GLN A 49 18.63 14.97 11.16
C GLN A 49 17.53 15.44 10.20
N ASN A 50 17.73 16.55 9.50
CA ASN A 50 16.79 17.05 8.49
C ASN A 50 16.61 16.04 7.34
N SER A 51 17.70 15.43 6.87
CA SER A 51 17.64 14.41 5.83
C SER A 51 16.85 13.18 6.27
N LEU A 52 17.06 12.70 7.50
CA LEU A 52 16.30 11.57 8.06
C LEU A 52 14.82 11.88 8.25
N ILE A 53 14.47 13.11 8.66
CA ILE A 53 13.07 13.56 8.73
C ILE A 53 12.42 13.52 7.34
N ILE A 54 13.13 13.99 6.31
CA ILE A 54 12.63 13.98 4.93
C ILE A 54 12.45 12.53 4.42
N ILE A 55 13.41 11.64 4.68
CA ILE A 55 13.33 10.22 4.32
C ILE A 55 12.11 9.59 4.98
N LYS A 56 11.94 9.79 6.30
CA LYS A 56 10.80 9.25 7.04
C LYS A 56 9.47 9.74 6.48
N LYS A 57 9.30 11.06 6.31
CA LYS A 57 8.08 11.65 5.73
C LYS A 57 7.78 11.15 4.31
N SER A 58 8.82 10.91 3.51
CA SER A 58 8.66 10.39 2.15
C SER A 58 8.24 8.91 2.17
N ALA A 59 8.76 8.13 3.11
CA ALA A 59 8.35 6.74 3.31
C ALA A 59 6.90 6.64 3.79
N ASP A 60 6.51 7.47 4.77
CA ASP A 60 5.11 7.56 5.25
C ASP A 60 4.17 7.89 4.09
N LYS A 61 4.50 8.93 3.29
CA LYS A 61 3.71 9.31 2.13
C LYS A 61 3.59 8.19 1.09
N LEU A 62 4.66 7.42 0.87
CA LEU A 62 4.62 6.31 -0.07
C LEU A 62 3.74 5.17 0.46
N LEU A 63 3.76 4.90 1.77
CA LEU A 63 2.89 3.92 2.40
C LEU A 63 1.42 4.29 2.20
N ASP A 64 1.07 5.56 2.39
CA ASP A 64 -0.29 6.06 2.17
C ASP A 64 -0.74 5.86 0.73
N LEU A 65 0.13 6.11 -0.25
CA LEU A 65 -0.18 5.89 -1.67
C LEU A 65 -0.36 4.39 -1.99
N ILE A 66 0.45 3.52 -1.40
CA ILE A 66 0.30 2.06 -1.55
C ILE A 66 -1.04 1.62 -0.98
N ASN A 67 -1.42 2.11 0.20
CA ASN A 67 -2.70 1.78 0.84
C ASN A 67 -3.89 2.26 -0.01
N GLN A 68 -3.83 3.46 -0.59
CA GLN A 68 -4.86 3.95 -1.51
C GLN A 68 -5.03 3.07 -2.76
N ILE A 69 -3.93 2.55 -3.33
CA ILE A 69 -3.98 1.63 -4.47
C ILE A 69 -4.64 0.30 -4.09
N LEU A 70 -4.38 -0.20 -2.88
CA LEU A 70 -5.00 -1.41 -2.35
C LEU A 70 -6.50 -1.23 -2.15
N GLU A 71 -6.94 -0.12 -1.55
CA GLU A 71 -8.36 0.19 -1.34
C GLU A 71 -9.17 0.20 -2.64
N ILE A 72 -8.61 0.77 -3.71
CA ILE A 72 -9.23 0.77 -5.05
C ILE A 72 -9.35 -0.66 -5.59
N SER A 73 -8.32 -1.48 -5.36
CA SER A 73 -8.27 -2.86 -5.85
C SER A 73 -9.31 -3.75 -5.15
N ASP A 74 -9.59 -3.51 -3.86
CA ASP A 74 -10.59 -4.24 -3.07
C ASP A 74 -12.03 -3.80 -3.37
N PHE A 75 -12.26 -2.50 -3.60
CA PHE A 75 -13.59 -1.94 -3.90
C PHE A 75 -14.20 -2.53 -5.17
N GLU A 76 -13.40 -2.77 -6.21
CA GLU A 76 -13.87 -3.37 -7.45
C GLU A 76 -14.10 -4.88 -7.36
N VAL A 77 -13.64 -5.56 -6.30
CA VAL A 77 -13.86 -7.00 -6.07
C VAL A 77 -15.17 -7.22 -5.30
N SER A 78 -15.48 -6.36 -4.32
CA SER A 78 -16.73 -6.45 -3.54
C SER A 78 -18.01 -6.13 -4.36
N ASN A 79 -17.91 -5.31 -5.41
CA ASN A 79 -19.07 -4.93 -6.23
C ASN A 79 -19.49 -5.97 -7.29
N LEU A 80 -18.91 -7.17 -7.29
CA LEU A 80 -19.27 -8.25 -8.23
C LEU A 80 -20.20 -9.31 -7.65
N ILE A 81 -20.75 -9.10 -6.45
CA ILE A 81 -21.80 -9.98 -5.90
C ILE A 81 -23.16 -9.39 -6.28
N LEU A 82 -23.62 -9.71 -7.49
CA LEU A 82 -24.98 -9.43 -7.92
C LEU A 82 -25.88 -10.47 -7.26
N ASN A 83 -26.47 -10.12 -6.12
CA ASN A 83 -27.42 -11.00 -5.43
C ASN A 83 -28.78 -10.86 -6.13
N ILE A 84 -29.00 -11.66 -7.18
CA ILE A 84 -30.30 -11.76 -7.85
C ILE A 84 -31.20 -12.59 -6.95
N GLU A 85 -32.03 -11.92 -6.17
CA GLU A 85 -33.12 -12.55 -5.42
C GLU A 85 -34.41 -12.40 -6.23
N GLU A 86 -35.16 -13.50 -6.32
CA GLU A 86 -36.47 -13.51 -6.98
C GLU A 86 -37.43 -12.68 -6.12
N LEU A 87 -37.76 -11.46 -6.58
CA LEU A 87 -38.71 -10.60 -5.88
C LEU A 87 -40.12 -11.03 -6.26
N ASP A 88 -40.79 -11.72 -5.35
CA ASP A 88 -42.20 -12.09 -5.50
C ASP A 88 -43.05 -10.81 -5.39
N VAL A 89 -43.37 -10.22 -6.55
CA VAL A 89 -44.25 -9.06 -6.68
C VAL A 89 -45.70 -9.54 -6.73
N TYR A 90 -46.29 -9.75 -5.55
CA TYR A 90 -47.75 -9.84 -5.37
C TYR A 90 -48.42 -8.47 -5.43
#